data_AF-A0A7V1NPZ2-F1
#
_entry.id   AF-A0A7V1NPZ2-F1
#
_cell.length_a   1.000
_cell.length_b   1.000
_cell.length_c   1.000
_cell.angle_alpha   90.00
_cell.angle_beta   90.00
_cell.angle_gamma   90.00
#
_symmetry.space_group_name_H-M   'P 1'
#
loop_
_entity.id
_entity.type
_entity.pdbx_description
1 polymer ?
#
loop_
_entity_poly.entity_id
_entity_poly.type
_entity_poly.pdbx_seq_one_letter_code
_entity_poly.pdbx_strand_id
1 'polypeptide(L)'
;MKNRYGNGGGYELDIPEIMFLIFSGLFVLFYFTDSGFKYFINSFYFFIWYAFKIYPVVSVMYAVNLFLFLIGLHGVYILIFETRLTGSKLKMHDKLEKYREKEKTGGIKN
;
A
#
# COMPACT_ATOMS: atom_id res chain seq x y z
N MET A 1 -13.34 24.80 8.20
CA MET A 1 -14.62 24.11 7.97
C MET A 1 -14.45 22.65 8.34
N LYS A 2 -15.28 22.16 9.27
CA LYS A 2 -15.21 20.80 9.84
C LYS A 2 -16.25 19.97 9.09
N ASN A 3 -15.84 19.11 8.15
CA ASN A 3 -16.77 18.23 7.46
C ASN A 3 -17.11 17.05 8.38
N ARG A 4 -18.28 17.15 9.03
CA ARG A 4 -19.03 16.02 9.56
C ARG A 4 -19.88 15.44 8.43
N TYR A 5 -19.42 14.35 7.83
CA TYR A 5 -20.25 13.32 7.22
C TYR A 5 -20.14 12.15 8.20
N GLY A 6 -21.20 11.70 8.87
CA GLY A 6 -22.29 10.93 8.27
C GLY A 6 -22.33 9.62 9.07
N ASN A 7 -23.15 9.60 10.12
CA ASN A 7 -23.35 8.47 11.01
C ASN A 7 -24.20 7.42 10.29
N GLY A 8 -23.55 6.42 9.68
CA GLY A 8 -24.15 5.23 9.09
C GLY A 8 -23.05 4.21 8.88
N GLY A 9 -23.03 3.14 9.69
CA GLY A 9 -21.95 2.16 9.77
C GLY A 9 -21.84 1.24 8.56
N GLY A 10 -21.55 1.80 7.39
CA GLY A 10 -20.97 1.09 6.26
C GLY A 10 -19.48 1.36 6.27
N TYR A 11 -18.67 0.36 6.61
CA TYR A 11 -17.22 0.44 6.48
C TYR A 11 -16.90 0.60 4.99
N GLU A 12 -16.57 1.81 4.55
CA GLU A 12 -15.93 2.01 3.25
C GLU A 12 -14.58 1.30 3.32
N LEU A 13 -14.46 0.18 2.61
CA LEU A 13 -13.22 -0.60 2.54
C LEU A 13 -12.12 0.30 1.94
N ASP A 14 -11.05 0.52 2.70
CA ASP A 14 -9.90 1.27 2.20
C ASP A 14 -9.22 0.51 1.06
N ILE A 15 -8.57 1.22 0.14
CA ILE A 15 -7.88 0.64 -1.03
C ILE A 15 -6.97 -0.57 -0.66
N PRO A 16 -6.17 -0.54 0.43
CA PRO A 16 -5.38 -1.70 0.85
C PRO A 16 -6.23 -2.92 1.24
N GLU A 17 -7.39 -2.71 1.84
CA GLU A 17 -8.29 -3.78 2.28
C GLU A 17 -8.97 -4.44 1.08
N ILE A 18 -9.37 -3.65 0.08
CA ILE A 18 -9.88 -4.15 -1.21
C ILE A 18 -8.80 -4.99 -1.91
N MET A 19 -7.56 -4.50 -1.98
CA MET A 19 -6.47 -5.27 -2.56
C MET A 19 -6.24 -6.58 -1.81
N PHE A 20 -6.22 -6.55 -0.47
CA PHE A 20 -6.08 -7.75 0.34
C PHE A 20 -7.19 -8.78 0.07
N LEU A 21 -8.45 -8.33 -0.06
CA LEU A 21 -9.59 -9.20 -0.37
C LEU A 21 -9.43 -9.86 -1.75
N ILE A 22 -9.00 -9.10 -2.76
CA ILE A 22 -8.79 -9.62 -4.13
C ILE A 22 -7.66 -10.66 -4.13
N PHE A 23 -6.52 -10.35 -3.50
CA PHE A 23 -5.38 -11.25 -3.45
C PHE A 23 -5.68 -12.53 -2.67
N SER A 24 -6.36 -12.43 -1.52
CA SER A 24 -6.77 -13.60 -0.74
C SER A 24 -7.80 -14.46 -1.49
N GLY A 25 -8.75 -13.84 -2.19
CA GLY A 25 -9.71 -14.56 -3.04
C GLY A 25 -9.04 -15.31 -4.20
N LEU A 26 -8.12 -14.66 -4.91
CA LEU A 26 -7.33 -15.30 -5.97
C LEU A 26 -6.49 -16.44 -5.41
N PHE A 27 -5.81 -16.24 -4.29
CA PHE A 27 -5.00 -17.27 -3.64
C PHE A 27 -5.82 -18.53 -3.35
N VAL A 28 -7.00 -18.37 -2.73
CA VAL A 28 -7.91 -19.48 -2.41
C VAL A 28 -8.38 -20.17 -3.69
N LEU A 29 -8.76 -19.41 -4.72
CA LEU A 29 -9.17 -19.95 -6.00
C LEU A 29 -8.07 -20.87 -6.57
N PHE A 30 -6.85 -20.37 -6.73
CA PHE A 30 -5.72 -21.13 -7.25
C PHE A 30 -5.37 -22.34 -6.38
N TYR A 31 -5.47 -22.23 -5.05
CA TYR A 31 -5.21 -23.35 -4.14
C TYR A 31 -6.17 -24.52 -4.36
N PHE A 32 -7.42 -24.26 -4.75
CA PHE A 32 -8.40 -25.32 -4.98
C PHE A 32 -8.48 -25.78 -6.45
N THR A 33 -8.17 -24.91 -7.41
CA THR A 33 -8.31 -25.24 -8.84
C THR A 33 -7.02 -25.77 -9.47
N ASP A 34 -5.85 -25.38 -8.97
CA ASP A 34 -4.56 -25.77 -9.54
C ASP A 34 -3.79 -26.71 -8.60
N SER A 35 -3.66 -27.97 -9.02
CA SER A 35 -2.96 -29.00 -8.25
C SER A 35 -1.46 -28.74 -8.07
N GLY A 36 -0.81 -28.09 -9.03
CA GLY A 36 0.60 -27.72 -8.96
C GLY A 36 0.84 -26.58 -7.96
N PHE A 37 0.00 -25.56 -8.00
CA PHE A 37 0.01 -24.47 -7.02
C PHE A 37 -0.26 -25.00 -5.61
N LYS A 38 -1.28 -25.85 -5.44
CA LYS A 38 -1.58 -26.51 -4.16
C LYS A 38 -0.40 -27.30 -3.63
N TYR A 39 0.26 -28.09 -4.48
CA TYR A 39 1.46 -28.86 -4.09
C TYR A 39 2.57 -27.93 -3.62
N PHE A 40 2.89 -26.89 -4.38
CA PHE A 40 3.92 -25.92 -4.02
C PHE A 40 3.65 -25.26 -2.67
N ILE A 41 2.43 -24.79 -2.45
CA ILE A 41 2.01 -24.17 -1.18
C ILE A 41 2.13 -25.17 -0.01
N ASN A 42 1.68 -26.40 -0.19
CA ASN A 42 1.81 -27.42 0.85
C ASN A 42 3.28 -27.76 1.16
N SER A 43 4.12 -27.93 0.14
CA SER A 43 5.56 -28.16 0.31
C SER A 43 6.23 -27.01 1.06
N PHE A 44 5.84 -25.77 0.78
CA PHE A 44 6.33 -24.60 1.49
C PHE A 44 5.92 -24.61 2.97
N TYR A 45 4.66 -24.93 3.29
CA TYR A 45 4.23 -25.08 4.68
C TYR A 45 4.98 -26.20 5.42
N PHE A 46 5.22 -27.34 4.76
CA PHE A 46 6.02 -28.43 5.33
C PHE A 46 7.46 -28.00 5.59
N PHE A 47 8.07 -27.27 4.65
CA PHE A 47 9.42 -26.73 4.82
C PHE A 47 9.50 -25.76 6.00
N ILE A 48 8.56 -24.82 6.12
CA ILE A 48 8.50 -23.89 7.27
C ILE A 48 8.39 -24.68 8.56
N TRP A 49 7.43 -25.60 8.64
CA TRP A 49 7.22 -26.39 9.85
C TRP A 49 8.49 -27.16 10.26
N TYR A 50 9.17 -27.78 9.28
CA TYR A 50 10.43 -28.48 9.50
C TYR A 50 11.56 -27.54 9.95
N ALA A 51 11.68 -26.36 9.33
CA ALA A 51 12.67 -25.36 9.67
C ALA A 51 12.49 -24.84 11.10
N PHE A 52 11.25 -24.56 11.52
CA PHE A 52 10.95 -24.16 12.90
C PHE A 52 11.20 -25.30 13.91
N LYS A 53 11.05 -26.55 13.51
CA LYS A 53 11.33 -27.71 14.37
C LYS A 53 12.82 -27.92 14.63
N ILE A 54 13.66 -27.79 13.60
CA ILE A 54 15.11 -28.07 13.70
C ILE A 54 15.91 -26.83 14.11
N TYR A 55 15.56 -25.66 13.55
CA TYR A 55 16.27 -24.40 13.76
C TYR A 55 15.30 -23.31 14.24
N PRO A 56 14.68 -23.46 15.42
CA PRO A 56 13.66 -22.53 15.90
C PRO A 56 14.18 -21.11 16.03
N VAL A 57 15.36 -20.93 16.64
CA VAL A 57 15.97 -19.61 16.88
C VAL A 57 16.28 -18.90 15.56
N VAL A 58 16.90 -19.60 14.61
CA VAL A 58 17.26 -19.04 13.30
C VAL A 58 16.00 -18.68 12.51
N SER A 59 14.99 -19.54 12.53
CA SER A 59 13.71 -19.30 11.84
C SER A 59 12.98 -18.07 12.40
N VAL A 60 12.96 -17.91 13.73
CA VAL A 60 12.39 -16.72 14.38
C VAL A 60 13.19 -15.46 14.04
N MET A 61 14.53 -15.51 14.05
CA MET A 61 15.36 -14.37 13.66
C MET A 61 15.11 -13.96 12.20
N TYR A 62 14.97 -14.92 11.28
CA TYR A 62 14.62 -14.63 9.89
C TYR A 62 13.22 -14.01 9.76
N ALA A 63 12.23 -14.52 10.50
CA ALA A 63 10.88 -13.97 10.50
C ALA A 63 10.85 -12.51 11.01
N VAL A 64 11.60 -12.22 12.09
CA VAL A 64 11.75 -10.85 12.61
C VAL A 64 12.47 -9.95 11.62
N ASN A 65 13.55 -10.42 10.99
CA ASN A 65 14.27 -9.65 9.97
C ASN A 65 13.38 -9.34 8.76
N LEU A 66 12.59 -10.31 8.30
CA LEU A 66 11.64 -10.10 7.21
C LEU A 66 10.57 -9.06 7.60
N PHE A 67 10.05 -9.12 8.82
CA PHE A 67 9.09 -8.14 9.34
C PHE A 67 9.67 -6.73 9.39
N LEU A 68 10.89 -6.57 9.92
CA LEU A 68 11.60 -5.29 9.96
C LEU A 68 11.88 -4.75 8.55
N PHE A 69 12.28 -5.63 7.62
CA PHE A 69 12.49 -5.27 6.23
C PHE A 69 11.21 -4.76 5.57
N LEU A 70 10.08 -5.42 5.78
CA LEU A 70 8.78 -5.00 5.25
C LEU A 70 8.31 -3.67 5.85
N ILE A 71 8.51 -3.44 7.15
CA ILE A 71 8.23 -2.15 7.80
C ILE A 71 9.09 -1.05 7.17
N GLY A 72 10.39 -1.30 7.00
CA GLY A 72 11.30 -0.33 6.38
C GLY A 72 10.86 0.02 4.95
N LEU A 73 10.47 -0.98 4.16
CA LEU A 73 9.99 -0.80 2.79
C LEU A 73 8.67 -0.02 2.75
N HIS A 74 7.76 -0.28 3.69
CA HIS A 74 6.53 0.50 3.84
C HIS A 74 6.81 1.96 4.22
N GLY A 75 7.74 2.21 5.14
CA GLY A 75 8.17 3.57 5.49
C GLY A 75 8.76 4.33 4.29
N VAL A 76 9.59 3.67 3.48
CA VAL A 76 10.12 4.23 2.24
C VAL A 76 9.02 4.51 1.23
N TYR A 77 8.03 3.61 1.09
CA TYR A 77 6.87 3.82 0.23
C TYR A 77 6.08 5.07 0.64
N ILE A 78 5.81 5.26 1.94
CA ILE A 78 5.14 6.45 2.46
C ILE A 78 5.94 7.72 2.14
N LEU A 79 7.26 7.72 2.37
CA LEU A 79 8.11 8.87 2.07
C LEU A 79 8.11 9.22 0.57
N ILE A 80 8.20 8.23 -0.32
CA ILE A 80 8.11 8.46 -1.77
C ILE A 80 6.74 9.02 -2.14
N PHE A 81 5.68 8.48 -1.56
CA PHE A 81 4.31 8.93 -1.80
C PHE A 81 4.11 10.38 -1.33
N GLU A 82 4.60 10.72 -0.14
CA GLU A 82 4.53 12.07 0.43
C GLU A 82 5.38 13.07 -0.37
N THR A 83 6.58 12.67 -0.81
CA THR A 83 7.45 13.51 -1.66
C THR A 83 6.79 13.79 -3.01
N ARG A 84 6.15 12.78 -3.62
CA ARG A 84 5.40 12.94 -4.88
C ARG A 84 4.18 13.84 -4.71
N LEU A 85 3.42 13.68 -3.63
CA LEU A 85 2.27 14.55 -3.31
C LEU A 85 2.71 15.99 -3.05
N THR A 86 3.81 16.18 -2.31
CA THR A 86 4.37 17.50 -2.00
C THR A 86 4.87 18.20 -3.26
N GLY A 87 5.59 17.50 -4.13
CA GLY A 87 6.00 18.01 -5.44
C GLY A 87 4.82 18.35 -6.35
N SER A 88 3.74 17.57 -6.29
CA SER A 88 2.50 17.86 -7.03
C SER A 88 1.79 19.10 -6.49
N LYS A 89 1.72 19.27 -5.16
CA LYS A 89 1.17 20.49 -4.53
C LYS A 89 1.97 21.73 -4.92
N LEU A 90 3.30 21.65 -4.95
CA LEU A 90 4.16 22.76 -5.37
C LEU A 90 3.92 23.17 -6.82
N LYS A 91 3.82 22.19 -7.73
CA LYS A 91 3.49 22.45 -9.15
C LYS A 91 2.09 23.06 -9.34
N MET A 92 1.14 22.70 -8.49
CA MET A 92 -0.21 23.27 -8.51
C MET A 92 -0.23 24.71 -8.00
N HIS A 93 0.58 25.01 -6.97
CA HIS A 93 0.75 26.37 -6.45
C HIS A 93 1.40 27.30 -7.49
N ASP A 94 2.49 26.87 -8.13
CA ASP A 94 3.17 27.65 -9.17
C ASP A 94 2.28 27.90 -10.40
N LYS A 95 1.42 26.95 -10.76
CA LYS A 95 0.40 27.16 -11.79
C LYS A 95 -0.64 28.21 -11.37
N LEU A 96 -1.19 28.11 -10.16
CA LEU A 96 -2.17 29.06 -9.65
C LEU A 96 -1.62 30.49 -9.54
N GLU A 97 -0.34 30.62 -9.17
CA GLU A 97 0.35 31.90 -9.08
C GLU A 97 0.54 32.55 -10.45
N LYS A 98 0.93 31.77 -11.48
CA LYS A 98 1.01 32.24 -12.87
C LYS A 98 -0.34 32.64 -13.47
N TYR A 99 -1.43 31.97 -13.10
CA TYR A 99 -2.78 32.39 -13.52
C TYR A 99 -3.18 33.71 -12.87
N ARG A 100 -2.85 33.90 -11.58
CA ARG A 100 -3.12 35.14 -10.85
C ARG A 100 -2.32 36.33 -11.37
N GLU A 101 -1.06 36.12 -11.77
CA GLU A 101 -0.24 37.16 -12.41
C GLU A 101 -0.76 37.55 -13.80
N LYS A 102 -1.22 36.58 -14.59
CA LYS A 102 -1.86 36.84 -15.90
C LYS A 102 -3.17 37.61 -15.78
N GLU A 103 -3.99 37.35 -14.75
CA GLU A 103 -5.18 38.16 -14.46
C GLU A 103 -4.82 39.61 -14.12
N LYS A 104 -3.78 39.82 -13.31
CA LYS A 104 -3.30 41.17 -12.96
C LYS A 104 -2.70 41.93 -14.15
N THR A 105 -2.07 41.25 -15.11
CA THR A 105 -1.49 41.89 -16.32
C THR A 105 -2.48 41.99 -17.48
N GLY A 106 -3.48 41.12 -17.56
CA GLY A 106 -4.55 41.15 -18.57
C GLY A 106 -5.73 42.05 -18.22
N GLY A 107 -5.86 42.46 -16.95
CA GLY A 107 -6.94 43.33 -16.46
C GLY A 107 -6.82 44.82 -16.80
N ILE A 108 -5.80 45.25 -17.55
CA ILE A 108 -5.68 46.63 -18.07
C ILE A 108 -5.84 46.60 -19.59
N LYS A 109 -6.98 46.11 -20.06
CA LYS A 109 -7.55 46.47 -21.38
C LYS A 109 -9.06 46.32 -21.30
N ASN A 110 -9.70 47.32 -20.72
CA ASN A 110 -10.92 47.94 -21.21
C ASN A 110 -11.11 49.27 -20.48
#